data_AF-A0A2M8W0D8-F1
#
_entry.id   AF-A0A2M8W0D8-F1
#
_cell.length_a   1.000
_cell.length_b   1.000
_cell.length_c   1.000
_cell.angle_alpha   90.00
_cell.angle_beta   90.00
_cell.angle_gamma   90.00
#
_symmetry.space_group_name_H-M   'P 1'
#
loop_
_entity.id
_entity.type
_entity.pdbx_description
1 polymer ?
#
loop_
_entity_poly.entity_id
_entity_poly.type
_entity_poly.pdbx_seq_one_letter_code
_entity_poly.pdbx_strand_id
1 'polypeptide(L)'
;MFPYLFVSGIAYCGGMVSVLTRHLSVAGQAMLGLFAVMLCVFIGFRFEVGKDWFQYNHIYDLISEMPLGEALDFTDPGYGGLNWLSYHLGLGATGVFVVCAVILVAGIMMFAAQTPYPWVAVAVTMPHIVTVMAMDHVRQTTALAFILIGLALLARDRVWAFLACVIVGALFHRTGIIVFAFGLVLISKNRVLLYTAFLAIAAVMIEYMLSERLDIYSARYLETEAGSRGALIRLILNAIPAAAFLMLGNRMELSVPFRKVMTIMAWAAIACAIVLPLSPSTVVIDRLGKYFLPVQILFFPMFIARFQGFLPRSLVAGVLVLYLGATQVFWLSNSSLATTYWVPYRSITL
;
A
#
# COMPACT_ATOMS: atom_id res chain seq x y z
N MET A 1 -0.86 -13.22 -17.54
CA MET A 1 -0.41 -11.80 -17.57
C MET A 1 -1.50 -10.84 -18.04
N PHE A 2 -2.23 -11.17 -19.12
CA PHE A 2 -3.21 -10.27 -19.75
C PHE A 2 -4.17 -9.56 -18.78
N PRO A 3 -4.80 -10.22 -17.78
CA PRO A 3 -5.68 -9.53 -16.84
C PRO A 3 -5.03 -8.35 -16.09
N TYR A 4 -3.78 -8.51 -15.62
CA TYR A 4 -3.06 -7.40 -14.99
C TYR A 4 -2.81 -6.24 -15.95
N LEU A 5 -2.39 -6.54 -17.17
CA LEU A 5 -2.08 -5.51 -18.17
C LEU A 5 -3.34 -4.78 -18.63
N PHE A 6 -4.47 -5.49 -18.73
CA PHE A 6 -5.75 -4.91 -19.06
C PHE A 6 -6.23 -3.95 -17.95
N VAL A 7 -6.27 -4.42 -16.69
CA VAL A 7 -6.72 -3.61 -15.55
C VAL A 7 -5.80 -2.40 -15.36
N SER A 8 -4.48 -2.58 -15.41
CA SER A 8 -3.53 -1.46 -15.36
C SER A 8 -3.64 -0.53 -16.56
N GLY A 9 -3.85 -1.07 -17.76
CA GLY A 9 -4.04 -0.30 -18.98
C GLY A 9 -5.19 0.69 -18.87
N ILE A 10 -6.30 0.31 -18.22
CA ILE A 10 -7.42 1.22 -17.96
C ILE A 10 -6.96 2.38 -17.04
N ALA A 11 -6.26 2.10 -15.94
CA ALA A 11 -5.74 3.14 -15.06
C ALA A 11 -4.75 4.07 -15.78
N TYR A 12 -3.87 3.52 -16.60
CA TYR A 12 -2.87 4.24 -17.38
C TYR A 12 -3.50 5.14 -18.44
N CYS A 13 -4.47 4.63 -19.20
CA CYS A 13 -5.25 5.42 -20.15
C CYS A 13 -6.05 6.51 -19.43
N GLY A 14 -6.68 6.19 -18.31
CA GLY A 14 -7.36 7.18 -17.46
C GLY A 14 -6.40 8.27 -16.98
N GLY A 15 -5.18 7.91 -16.59
CA GLY A 15 -4.12 8.86 -16.23
C GLY A 15 -3.80 9.82 -17.37
N MET A 16 -3.57 9.28 -18.58
CA MET A 16 -3.29 10.07 -19.79
C MET A 16 -4.45 11.00 -20.18
N VAL A 17 -5.69 10.51 -20.12
CA VAL A 17 -6.88 11.30 -20.46
C VAL A 17 -7.15 12.36 -19.38
N SER A 18 -6.93 12.03 -18.11
CA SER A 18 -7.20 12.94 -17.00
C SER A 18 -6.35 14.20 -17.03
N VAL A 19 -5.13 14.14 -17.58
CA VAL A 19 -4.23 15.30 -17.66
C VAL A 19 -4.58 16.25 -18.81
N LEU A 20 -5.38 15.80 -19.78
CA LEU A 20 -5.86 16.62 -20.91
C LEU A 20 -6.77 17.75 -20.43
N THR A 21 -7.47 17.53 -19.30
CA THR A 21 -8.35 18.51 -18.67
C THR A 21 -7.84 18.84 -17.27
N ARG A 22 -8.08 20.06 -16.78
CA ARG A 22 -7.65 20.44 -15.40
C ARG A 22 -8.61 19.98 -14.32
N HIS A 23 -9.82 19.57 -14.70
CA HIS A 23 -10.86 19.15 -13.77
C HIS A 23 -11.42 17.82 -14.24
N LEU A 24 -11.59 16.90 -13.30
CA LEU A 24 -12.23 15.62 -13.59
C LEU A 24 -13.73 15.87 -13.83
N SER A 25 -14.19 15.60 -15.04
CA SER A 25 -15.62 15.71 -15.39
C SER A 25 -16.46 14.72 -14.56
N VAL A 26 -17.78 14.96 -14.49
CA VAL A 26 -18.72 14.02 -13.85
C VAL A 26 -18.58 12.62 -14.44
N ALA A 27 -18.45 12.52 -15.77
CA ALA A 27 -18.17 11.26 -16.45
C ALA A 27 -16.85 10.63 -15.99
N GLY A 28 -15.78 11.43 -15.85
CA GLY A 28 -14.49 10.96 -15.34
C GLY A 28 -14.54 10.44 -13.91
N GLN A 29 -15.37 11.04 -13.05
CA GLN A 29 -15.62 10.56 -11.68
C GLN A 29 -16.42 9.26 -11.69
N ALA A 30 -17.46 9.17 -12.52
CA ALA A 30 -18.26 7.94 -12.67
C ALA A 30 -17.42 6.77 -13.18
N MET A 31 -16.55 7.01 -14.18
CA MET A 31 -15.61 6.01 -14.68
C MET A 31 -14.61 5.57 -13.61
N LEU A 32 -14.12 6.49 -12.78
CA LEU A 32 -13.21 6.16 -11.68
C LEU A 32 -13.92 5.30 -10.62
N GLY A 33 -15.19 5.60 -10.32
CA GLY A 33 -16.03 4.78 -9.43
C GLY A 33 -16.27 3.38 -9.99
N LEU A 34 -16.57 3.24 -11.28
CA LEU A 34 -16.71 1.94 -11.93
C LEU A 34 -15.38 1.16 -11.91
N PHE A 35 -14.27 1.84 -12.16
CA PHE A 35 -12.94 1.23 -12.07
C PHE A 35 -12.61 0.78 -10.65
N ALA A 36 -13.04 1.53 -9.62
CA ALA A 36 -12.92 1.11 -8.23
C ALA A 36 -13.65 -0.21 -7.96
N VAL A 37 -14.90 -0.34 -8.42
CA VAL A 37 -15.65 -1.60 -8.30
C VAL A 37 -14.93 -2.74 -9.02
N MET A 38 -14.41 -2.48 -10.22
CA MET A 38 -13.62 -3.48 -10.97
C MET A 38 -12.36 -3.90 -10.20
N LEU A 39 -11.64 -2.97 -9.55
CA LEU A 39 -10.49 -3.30 -8.71
C LEU A 39 -10.89 -4.15 -7.49
N CYS A 40 -12.01 -3.86 -6.85
CA CYS A 40 -12.51 -4.69 -5.73
C CYS A 40 -12.73 -6.13 -6.21
N VAL A 41 -13.34 -6.30 -7.38
CA VAL A 41 -13.56 -7.64 -7.97
C VAL A 41 -12.24 -8.31 -8.33
N PHE A 42 -11.35 -7.59 -9.01
CA PHE A 42 -10.05 -8.08 -9.46
C PHE A 42 -9.13 -8.51 -8.30
N ILE A 43 -9.19 -7.85 -7.14
CA ILE A 43 -8.35 -8.20 -6.00
C ILE A 43 -9.06 -9.23 -5.11
N GLY A 44 -10.35 -9.03 -4.85
CA GLY A 44 -11.13 -9.80 -3.89
C GLY A 44 -11.45 -11.23 -4.34
N PHE A 45 -11.70 -11.43 -5.64
CA PHE A 45 -12.08 -12.73 -6.18
C PHE A 45 -10.92 -13.52 -6.80
N ARG A 46 -9.68 -13.10 -6.57
CA ARG A 46 -8.49 -13.82 -7.05
C ARG A 46 -8.46 -15.27 -6.52
N PHE A 47 -8.04 -16.20 -7.35
CA PHE A 47 -7.92 -17.62 -7.01
C PHE A 47 -6.48 -18.10 -7.20
N GLU A 48 -5.84 -18.61 -6.14
CA GLU A 48 -4.44 -19.06 -6.18
C GLU A 48 -3.44 -18.03 -6.75
N VAL A 49 -3.72 -16.74 -6.51
CA VAL A 49 -2.86 -15.62 -6.94
C VAL A 49 -2.17 -14.99 -5.73
N GLY A 50 -0.85 -14.89 -5.82
CA GLY A 50 0.03 -14.45 -4.73
C GLY A 50 0.61 -15.64 -3.97
N LYS A 51 1.87 -15.52 -3.54
CA LYS A 51 2.60 -16.61 -2.86
C LYS A 51 1.92 -16.99 -1.54
N ASP A 52 1.47 -15.99 -0.79
CA ASP A 52 0.84 -16.19 0.52
C ASP A 52 -0.65 -16.54 0.41
N TRP A 53 -1.22 -16.71 -0.79
CA TRP A 53 -2.64 -17.10 -0.95
C TRP A 53 -2.97 -18.38 -0.18
N PHE A 54 -2.14 -19.43 -0.33
CA PHE A 54 -2.33 -20.70 0.39
C PHE A 54 -2.22 -20.52 1.90
N GLN A 55 -1.27 -19.68 2.36
CA GLN A 55 -1.10 -19.41 3.78
C GLN A 55 -2.32 -18.72 4.38
N TYR A 56 -2.93 -17.76 3.69
CA TYR A 56 -4.14 -17.10 4.18
C TYR A 56 -5.35 -18.02 4.23
N ASN A 57 -5.51 -18.92 3.25
CA ASN A 57 -6.57 -19.92 3.32
C ASN A 57 -6.33 -20.89 4.49
N HIS A 58 -5.09 -21.33 4.71
CA HIS A 58 -4.76 -22.16 5.86
C HIS A 58 -5.03 -21.45 7.20
N ILE A 59 -4.69 -20.16 7.32
CA ILE A 59 -5.03 -19.34 8.50
C ILE A 59 -6.55 -19.26 8.69
N TYR A 60 -7.31 -19.06 7.61
CA TYR A 60 -8.76 -19.04 7.65
C TYR A 60 -9.35 -20.37 8.14
N ASP A 61 -8.86 -21.50 7.62
CA ASP A 61 -9.32 -22.83 8.00
C ASP A 61 -9.08 -23.08 9.49
N LEU A 62 -7.89 -22.73 10.01
CA LEU A 62 -7.59 -22.85 11.44
C LEU A 62 -8.50 -21.97 12.30
N ILE A 63 -8.74 -20.72 11.90
CA ILE A 63 -9.62 -19.79 12.62
C ILE A 63 -11.08 -20.27 12.61
N SER A 64 -11.50 -21.01 11.58
CA SER A 64 -12.87 -21.50 11.46
C SER A 64 -13.27 -22.46 12.58
N GLU A 65 -12.29 -23.09 13.23
CA GLU A 65 -12.48 -24.04 14.34
C GLU A 65 -12.35 -23.37 15.72
N MET A 66 -12.01 -22.08 15.77
CA MET A 66 -11.69 -21.35 17.02
C MET A 66 -12.86 -20.49 17.53
N PRO A 67 -13.02 -20.34 18.87
CA PRO A 67 -13.86 -19.30 19.42
C PRO A 67 -13.27 -17.90 19.14
N LEU A 68 -14.11 -16.85 19.21
CA LEU A 68 -13.70 -15.49 18.82
C LEU A 68 -12.45 -14.99 19.57
N GLY A 69 -12.34 -15.26 20.88
CA GLY A 69 -11.18 -14.83 21.66
C GLY A 69 -9.87 -15.41 21.13
N GLU A 70 -9.85 -16.72 20.87
CA GLU A 70 -8.69 -17.41 20.29
C GLU A 70 -8.41 -16.93 18.86
N ALA A 71 -9.45 -16.70 18.05
CA ALA A 71 -9.29 -16.17 16.71
C ALA A 71 -8.64 -14.77 16.68
N LEU A 72 -8.94 -13.91 17.66
CA LEU A 72 -8.34 -12.59 17.81
C LEU A 72 -6.87 -12.65 18.22
N ASP A 73 -6.49 -13.65 19.02
CA ASP A 73 -5.12 -13.84 19.51
C ASP A 73 -4.24 -14.67 18.56
N PHE A 74 -4.84 -15.47 17.68
CA PHE A 74 -4.13 -16.35 16.74
C PHE A 74 -3.35 -15.59 15.66
N THR A 75 -3.81 -14.39 15.28
CA THR A 75 -3.19 -13.56 14.24
C THR A 75 -3.35 -12.07 14.57
N ASP A 76 -3.14 -11.17 13.60
CA ASP A 76 -3.43 -9.74 13.81
C ASP A 76 -4.94 -9.58 14.14
N PRO A 77 -5.34 -8.97 15.28
CA PRO A 77 -6.71 -9.08 15.81
C PRO A 77 -7.82 -8.67 14.83
N GLY A 78 -7.61 -7.60 14.06
CA GLY A 78 -8.56 -7.14 13.05
C GLY A 78 -8.71 -8.12 11.89
N TYR A 79 -7.62 -8.80 11.52
CA TYR A 79 -7.67 -9.86 10.51
C TYR A 79 -8.30 -11.13 11.07
N GLY A 80 -7.95 -11.53 12.30
CA GLY A 80 -8.52 -12.70 12.97
C GLY A 80 -10.03 -12.59 13.14
N GLY A 81 -10.52 -11.46 13.65
CA GLY A 81 -11.94 -11.17 13.78
C GLY A 81 -12.67 -11.14 12.43
N LEU A 82 -12.03 -10.66 11.37
CA LEU A 82 -12.61 -10.69 10.02
C LEU A 82 -12.73 -12.11 9.46
N ASN A 83 -11.72 -12.98 9.66
CA ASN A 83 -11.79 -14.39 9.26
C ASN A 83 -12.92 -15.10 10.02
N TRP A 84 -12.96 -14.95 11.34
CA TRP A 84 -14.00 -15.50 12.19
C TRP A 84 -15.40 -15.06 11.74
N LEU A 85 -15.60 -13.77 11.48
CA LEU A 85 -16.87 -13.24 10.99
C LEU A 85 -17.24 -13.80 9.61
N SER A 86 -16.28 -13.87 8.68
CA SER A 86 -16.50 -14.39 7.34
C SER A 86 -16.95 -15.86 7.35
N TYR A 87 -16.39 -16.66 8.27
CA TYR A 87 -16.81 -18.04 8.50
C TYR A 87 -18.27 -18.14 8.97
N HIS A 88 -18.65 -17.37 9.99
CA HIS A 88 -20.01 -17.40 10.53
C HIS A 88 -21.07 -16.89 9.54
N LEU A 89 -20.66 -16.08 8.57
CA LEU A 89 -21.52 -15.61 7.47
C LEU A 89 -21.51 -16.55 6.25
N GLY A 90 -20.72 -17.63 6.26
CA GLY A 90 -20.61 -18.57 5.14
C GLY A 90 -19.95 -17.99 3.88
N LEU A 91 -19.12 -16.95 4.02
CA LEU A 91 -18.50 -16.24 2.88
C LEU A 91 -17.14 -16.81 2.46
N GLY A 92 -16.59 -17.75 3.23
CA GLY A 92 -15.28 -18.35 2.96
C GLY A 92 -14.12 -17.36 3.12
N ALA A 93 -12.91 -17.81 2.79
CA ALA A 93 -11.74 -16.94 2.70
C ALA A 93 -11.90 -15.83 1.63
N THR A 94 -12.70 -16.10 0.59
CA THR A 94 -13.05 -15.11 -0.44
C THR A 94 -13.74 -13.88 0.15
N GLY A 95 -14.65 -14.06 1.11
CA GLY A 95 -15.29 -12.94 1.83
C GLY A 95 -14.26 -12.02 2.50
N VAL A 96 -13.25 -12.61 3.16
CA VAL A 96 -12.14 -11.88 3.77
C VAL A 96 -11.38 -11.07 2.72
N PHE A 97 -11.01 -11.70 1.60
CA PHE A 97 -10.29 -11.03 0.51
C PHE A 97 -11.08 -9.89 -0.12
N VAL A 98 -12.39 -10.06 -0.31
CA VAL A 98 -13.29 -9.01 -0.83
C VAL A 98 -13.36 -7.83 0.12
N VAL A 99 -13.53 -8.06 1.43
CA VAL A 99 -13.53 -6.98 2.42
C VAL A 99 -12.19 -6.24 2.45
N CYS A 100 -11.08 -6.96 2.47
CA CYS A 100 -9.74 -6.37 2.39
C CYS A 100 -9.53 -5.56 1.09
N ALA A 101 -10.03 -6.05 -0.04
CA ALA A 101 -9.97 -5.36 -1.33
C ALA A 101 -10.80 -4.06 -1.33
N VAL A 102 -12.02 -4.09 -0.76
CA VAL A 102 -12.88 -2.91 -0.62
C VAL A 102 -12.20 -1.85 0.24
N ILE A 103 -11.61 -2.23 1.38
CA ILE A 103 -10.88 -1.30 2.25
C ILE A 103 -9.69 -0.69 1.49
N LEU A 104 -8.92 -1.51 0.77
CA LEU A 104 -7.80 -1.05 -0.05
C LEU A 104 -8.23 -0.04 -1.11
N VAL A 105 -9.22 -0.40 -1.92
CA VAL A 105 -9.68 0.46 -3.00
C VAL A 105 -10.28 1.75 -2.45
N ALA A 106 -11.05 1.68 -1.36
CA ALA A 106 -11.56 2.89 -0.68
C ALA A 106 -10.42 3.82 -0.24
N GLY A 107 -9.36 3.28 0.37
CA GLY A 107 -8.19 4.06 0.75
C GLY A 107 -7.45 4.68 -0.44
N ILE A 108 -7.25 3.91 -1.52
CA ILE A 108 -6.66 4.42 -2.76
C ILE A 108 -7.51 5.56 -3.32
N MET A 109 -8.84 5.39 -3.44
CA MET A 109 -9.73 6.38 -4.04
C MET A 109 -9.83 7.65 -3.18
N MET A 110 -9.94 7.52 -1.86
CA MET A 110 -9.99 8.67 -0.94
C MET A 110 -8.69 9.49 -0.98
N PHE A 111 -7.54 8.81 -1.02
CA PHE A 111 -6.24 9.48 -1.10
C PHE A 111 -5.99 10.08 -2.49
N ALA A 112 -6.32 9.36 -3.56
CA ALA A 112 -6.23 9.84 -4.93
C ALA A 112 -7.06 11.12 -5.15
N ALA A 113 -8.23 11.22 -4.51
CA ALA A 113 -9.08 12.40 -4.54
C ALA A 113 -8.45 13.64 -3.86
N GLN A 114 -7.37 13.49 -3.08
CA GLN A 114 -6.60 14.62 -2.54
C GLN A 114 -5.54 15.14 -3.53
N THR A 115 -5.46 14.57 -4.74
CA THR A 115 -4.47 14.95 -5.75
C THR A 115 -5.14 15.63 -6.95
N PRO A 116 -4.41 16.47 -7.72
CA PRO A 116 -4.96 17.15 -8.90
C PRO A 116 -5.42 16.20 -10.01
N TYR A 117 -4.82 15.01 -10.09
CA TYR A 117 -5.13 13.99 -11.10
C TYR A 117 -5.35 12.62 -10.43
N PRO A 118 -6.57 12.32 -9.94
CA PRO A 118 -6.86 11.08 -9.22
C PRO A 118 -6.53 9.82 -10.03
N TRP A 119 -6.76 9.82 -11.35
CA TRP A 119 -6.39 8.70 -12.21
C TRP A 119 -4.90 8.44 -12.26
N VAL A 120 -4.07 9.48 -12.24
CA VAL A 120 -2.61 9.34 -12.14
C VAL A 120 -2.22 8.75 -10.79
N ALA A 121 -2.85 9.19 -9.69
CA ALA A 121 -2.61 8.63 -8.37
C ALA A 121 -2.94 7.13 -8.33
N VAL A 122 -4.08 6.73 -8.90
CA VAL A 122 -4.48 5.32 -9.04
C VAL A 122 -3.49 4.54 -9.93
N ALA A 123 -3.07 5.10 -11.07
CA ALA A 123 -2.07 4.50 -11.95
C ALA A 123 -0.76 4.18 -11.22
N VAL A 124 -0.28 5.07 -10.36
CA VAL A 124 0.94 4.85 -9.55
C VAL A 124 0.80 3.64 -8.62
N THR A 125 -0.41 3.33 -8.14
CA THR A 125 -0.64 2.15 -7.28
C THR A 125 -0.56 0.82 -8.02
N MET A 126 -0.74 0.82 -9.35
CA MET A 126 -0.97 -0.40 -10.13
C MET A 126 0.22 -1.38 -10.11
N PRO A 127 1.47 -0.97 -10.38
CA PRO A 127 2.57 -1.92 -10.50
C PRO A 127 2.90 -2.64 -9.20
N HIS A 128 2.76 -1.96 -8.06
CA HIS A 128 3.26 -2.45 -6.79
C HIS A 128 2.16 -2.72 -5.76
N ILE A 129 1.31 -1.74 -5.44
CA ILE A 129 0.29 -1.92 -4.42
C ILE A 129 -0.78 -2.90 -4.91
N VAL A 130 -1.37 -2.66 -6.08
CA VAL A 130 -2.47 -3.50 -6.59
C VAL A 130 -1.96 -4.83 -7.09
N THR A 131 -0.90 -4.83 -7.92
CA THR A 131 -0.43 -6.07 -8.55
C THR A 131 0.30 -6.97 -7.58
N VAL A 132 1.22 -6.44 -6.77
CA VAL A 132 2.09 -7.26 -5.91
C VAL A 132 1.51 -7.35 -4.50
N MET A 133 1.38 -6.22 -3.80
CA MET A 133 1.08 -6.23 -2.36
C MET A 133 -0.34 -6.72 -2.06
N ALA A 134 -1.34 -6.28 -2.79
CA ALA A 134 -2.73 -6.66 -2.53
C ALA A 134 -2.99 -8.14 -2.74
N MET A 135 -2.19 -8.80 -3.58
CA MET A 135 -2.31 -10.22 -3.89
C MET A 135 -1.58 -11.11 -2.87
N ASP A 136 -0.52 -10.59 -2.23
CA ASP A 136 0.41 -11.37 -1.40
C ASP A 136 0.47 -10.93 0.06
N HIS A 137 0.44 -9.64 0.36
CA HIS A 137 0.54 -9.13 1.72
C HIS A 137 -0.80 -8.52 2.16
N VAL A 138 -1.87 -9.32 2.13
CA VAL A 138 -3.26 -8.85 2.36
C VAL A 138 -3.37 -8.05 3.66
N ARG A 139 -2.88 -8.60 4.79
CA ARG A 139 -2.88 -7.93 6.10
C ARG A 139 -2.18 -6.56 6.07
N GLN A 140 -0.93 -6.54 5.59
CA GLN A 140 -0.13 -5.32 5.48
C GLN A 140 -0.78 -4.30 4.54
N THR A 141 -1.37 -4.75 3.44
CA THR A 141 -2.00 -3.90 2.44
C THR A 141 -3.31 -3.31 2.97
N THR A 142 -4.08 -4.05 3.75
CA THR A 142 -5.25 -3.51 4.49
C THR A 142 -4.83 -2.49 5.54
N ALA A 143 -3.72 -2.70 6.25
CA ALA A 143 -3.17 -1.67 7.15
C ALA A 143 -2.76 -0.39 6.39
N LEU A 144 -2.06 -0.53 5.26
CA LEU A 144 -1.72 0.59 4.37
C LEU A 144 -2.97 1.31 3.86
N ALA A 145 -4.05 0.58 3.56
CA ALA A 145 -5.31 1.16 3.11
C ALA A 145 -5.93 2.09 4.16
N PHE A 146 -5.98 1.65 5.42
CA PHE A 146 -6.41 2.52 6.52
C PHE A 146 -5.49 3.74 6.70
N ILE A 147 -4.18 3.59 6.50
CA ILE A 147 -3.24 4.72 6.47
C ILE A 147 -3.60 5.70 5.33
N LEU A 148 -3.91 5.21 4.12
CA LEU A 148 -4.34 6.05 3.00
C LEU A 148 -5.65 6.80 3.30
N ILE A 149 -6.65 6.13 3.89
CA ILE A 149 -7.89 6.75 4.38
C ILE A 149 -7.57 7.84 5.39
N GLY A 150 -6.74 7.53 6.38
CA GLY A 150 -6.33 8.47 7.41
C GLY A 150 -5.60 9.68 6.85
N LEU A 151 -4.67 9.47 5.91
CA LEU A 151 -3.96 10.55 5.23
C LEU A 151 -4.90 11.44 4.41
N ALA A 152 -5.93 10.87 3.77
CA ALA A 152 -6.96 11.64 3.09
C ALA A 152 -7.77 12.52 4.05
N LEU A 153 -8.03 12.04 5.27
CA LEU A 153 -8.66 12.83 6.33
C LEU A 153 -7.71 13.89 6.90
N LEU A 154 -6.43 13.57 7.01
CA LEU A 154 -5.38 14.51 7.45
C LEU A 154 -5.20 15.67 6.47
N ALA A 155 -5.36 15.44 5.16
CA ALA A 155 -5.37 16.49 4.14
C ALA A 155 -6.49 17.54 4.36
N ARG A 156 -7.52 17.18 5.14
CA ARG A 156 -8.62 18.05 5.57
C ARG A 156 -8.51 18.45 7.05
N ASP A 157 -7.30 18.42 7.58
CA ASP A 157 -6.92 18.77 8.96
C ASP A 157 -7.61 17.94 10.07
N ARG A 158 -8.14 16.76 9.75
CA ARG A 158 -8.78 15.85 10.71
C ARG A 158 -7.75 14.92 11.38
N VAL A 159 -6.88 15.48 12.21
CA VAL A 159 -5.75 14.77 12.86
C VAL A 159 -6.21 13.56 13.69
N TRP A 160 -7.28 13.70 14.49
CA TRP A 160 -7.78 12.60 15.31
C TRP A 160 -8.36 11.45 14.47
N ALA A 161 -9.03 11.77 13.37
CA ALA A 161 -9.55 10.76 12.47
C ALA A 161 -8.41 10.02 11.75
N PHE A 162 -7.34 10.74 11.38
CA PHE A 162 -6.11 10.12 10.89
C PHE A 162 -5.50 9.13 11.91
N LEU A 163 -5.32 9.55 13.16
CA LEU A 163 -4.77 8.69 14.22
C LEU A 163 -5.65 7.46 14.46
N ALA A 164 -6.98 7.63 14.48
CA ALA A 164 -7.92 6.52 14.61
C ALA A 164 -7.79 5.52 13.46
N CYS A 165 -7.70 5.99 12.20
CA CYS A 165 -7.45 5.12 11.06
C CYS A 165 -6.14 4.35 11.18
N VAL A 166 -5.05 4.98 11.65
CA VAL A 166 -3.77 4.28 11.84
C VAL A 166 -3.87 3.19 12.91
N ILE A 167 -4.57 3.44 14.02
CA ILE A 167 -4.82 2.43 15.06
C ILE A 167 -5.63 1.26 14.49
N VAL A 168 -6.71 1.53 13.77
CA VAL A 168 -7.52 0.49 13.12
C VAL A 168 -6.70 -0.30 12.10
N GLY A 169 -5.85 0.37 11.32
CA GLY A 169 -4.93 -0.29 10.40
C GLY A 169 -3.93 -1.21 11.12
N ALA A 170 -3.43 -0.78 12.29
CA ALA A 170 -2.52 -1.60 13.11
C ALA A 170 -3.19 -2.88 13.66
N LEU A 171 -4.53 -2.93 13.76
CA LEU A 171 -5.26 -4.16 14.08
C LEU A 171 -5.18 -5.20 12.96
N PHE A 172 -5.03 -4.77 11.70
CA PHE A 172 -4.87 -5.68 10.56
C PHE A 172 -3.41 -6.07 10.31
N HIS A 173 -2.47 -5.20 10.67
CA HIS A 173 -1.06 -5.54 10.67
C HIS A 173 -0.28 -4.64 11.63
N ARG A 174 0.26 -5.24 12.70
CA ARG A 174 0.94 -4.51 13.79
C ARG A 174 2.06 -3.57 13.35
N THR A 175 2.78 -3.86 12.26
CA THR A 175 3.86 -2.98 11.75
C THR A 175 3.36 -1.63 11.23
N GLY A 176 2.07 -1.48 10.94
CA GLY A 176 1.47 -0.21 10.54
C GLY A 176 1.49 0.87 11.64
N ILE A 177 1.66 0.46 12.90
CA ILE A 177 1.71 1.37 14.05
C ILE A 177 2.87 2.38 13.95
N ILE A 178 3.90 2.12 13.13
CA ILE A 178 5.00 3.06 12.92
C ILE A 178 4.52 4.44 12.44
N VAL A 179 3.45 4.48 11.63
CA VAL A 179 2.89 5.74 11.12
C VAL A 179 2.22 6.55 12.24
N PHE A 180 1.80 5.89 13.33
CA PHE A 180 1.20 6.56 14.48
C PHE A 180 2.21 7.51 15.14
N ALA A 181 3.48 7.10 15.24
CA ALA A 181 4.56 7.96 15.73
C ALA A 181 4.62 9.29 14.99
N PHE A 182 4.39 9.28 13.67
CA PHE A 182 4.46 10.48 12.84
C PHE A 182 3.27 11.41 13.12
N GLY A 183 2.09 10.84 13.38
CA GLY A 183 0.92 11.58 13.81
C GLY A 183 1.04 12.20 15.19
N LEU A 184 1.75 11.55 16.13
CA LEU A 184 1.97 12.11 17.46
C LEU A 184 2.75 13.44 17.43
N VAL A 185 3.66 13.61 16.45
CA VAL A 185 4.40 14.86 16.22
C VAL A 185 3.47 16.03 15.81
N LEU A 186 2.22 15.74 15.43
CA LEU A 186 1.21 16.77 15.13
C LEU A 186 0.51 17.28 16.39
N ILE A 187 0.26 16.41 17.38
CA ILE A 187 -0.56 16.73 18.55
C ILE A 187 0.26 17.09 19.80
N SER A 188 1.53 16.70 19.85
CA SER A 188 2.39 16.93 21.02
C SER A 188 3.67 17.66 20.66
N LYS A 189 4.02 18.65 21.49
CA LYS A 189 5.36 19.26 21.53
C LYS A 189 6.23 18.66 22.65
N ASN A 190 5.66 17.84 23.54
CA ASN A 190 6.37 17.24 24.65
C ASN A 190 7.31 16.14 24.13
N ARG A 191 8.62 16.45 24.15
CA ARG A 191 9.65 15.53 23.65
C ARG A 191 9.70 14.22 24.44
N VAL A 192 9.41 14.25 25.74
CA VAL A 192 9.38 13.02 26.56
C VAL A 192 8.30 12.09 26.06
N LEU A 193 7.06 12.58 25.87
CA LEU A 193 5.96 11.78 25.33
C LEU A 193 6.32 11.19 23.95
N LEU A 194 6.91 12.02 23.07
CA LEU A 194 7.33 11.55 21.75
C LEU A 194 8.40 10.46 21.86
N TYR A 195 9.45 10.66 22.65
CA TYR A 195 10.50 9.65 22.85
C TYR A 195 9.95 8.36 23.45
N THR A 196 9.05 8.45 24.44
CA THR A 196 8.40 7.26 25.01
C THR A 196 7.55 6.52 23.99
N ALA A 197 6.82 7.24 23.13
CA ALA A 197 6.01 6.62 22.08
C ALA A 197 6.89 5.98 21.01
N PHE A 198 7.98 6.64 20.59
CA PHE A 198 8.96 6.06 19.68
C PHE A 198 9.62 4.81 20.26
N LEU A 199 9.97 4.82 21.55
CA LEU A 199 10.54 3.65 22.24
C LEU A 199 9.54 2.50 22.32
N ALA A 200 8.26 2.78 22.64
CA ALA A 200 7.20 1.78 22.67
C ALA A 200 6.98 1.15 21.29
N ILE A 201 6.93 1.96 20.24
CA ILE A 201 6.80 1.47 18.85
C ILE A 201 8.04 0.66 18.45
N ALA A 202 9.25 1.11 18.84
CA ALA A 202 10.47 0.35 18.60
C ALA A 202 10.44 -1.01 19.31
N ALA A 203 9.93 -1.08 20.55
CA ALA A 203 9.77 -2.33 21.28
C ALA A 203 8.81 -3.29 20.57
N VAL A 204 7.64 -2.81 20.13
CA VAL A 204 6.69 -3.60 19.31
C VAL A 204 7.34 -4.09 18.02
N MET A 205 8.22 -3.28 17.41
CA MET A 205 8.97 -3.70 16.22
C MET A 205 10.04 -4.72 16.50
N ILE A 206 10.77 -4.62 17.60
CA ILE A 206 11.74 -5.63 18.01
C ILE A 206 11.03 -6.96 18.29
N GLU A 207 9.93 -6.93 19.04
CA GLU A 207 9.11 -8.11 19.31
C GLU A 207 8.60 -8.75 18.01
N TYR A 208 8.09 -7.93 17.08
CA TYR A 208 7.70 -8.38 15.75
C TYR A 208 8.84 -9.11 15.04
N MET A 209 10.03 -8.48 14.98
CA MET A 209 11.21 -9.06 14.35
C MET A 209 11.65 -10.38 15.01
N LEU A 210 11.53 -10.48 16.33
CA LEU A 210 11.87 -11.71 17.06
C LEU A 210 10.87 -12.83 16.77
N SER A 211 9.57 -12.53 16.77
CA SER A 211 8.53 -13.51 16.42
C SER A 211 8.70 -14.03 14.99
N GLU A 212 9.01 -13.14 14.04
CA GLU A 212 9.24 -13.54 12.65
C GLU A 212 10.48 -14.42 12.51
N ARG A 213 11.56 -14.15 13.27
CA ARG A 213 12.76 -15.00 13.25
C ARG A 213 12.48 -16.42 13.71
N LEU A 214 11.57 -16.62 14.68
CA LEU A 214 11.22 -17.95 15.18
C LEU A 214 10.43 -18.76 14.15
N ASP A 215 9.51 -18.14 13.41
CA ASP A 215 8.80 -18.79 12.30
C ASP A 215 9.70 -19.08 11.09
N ILE A 216 10.75 -18.27 10.88
CA ILE A 216 11.72 -18.40 9.77
C ILE A 216 12.64 -19.64 9.91
N TYR A 217 12.84 -20.16 11.13
CA TYR A 217 13.78 -21.27 11.36
C TYR A 217 13.30 -22.64 10.83
N SER A 218 12.05 -22.80 10.42
CA SER A 218 11.52 -24.12 10.00
C SER A 218 11.36 -24.33 8.48
N ALA A 219 11.32 -23.31 7.60
CA ALA A 219 11.04 -23.59 6.18
C ALA A 219 11.51 -22.63 5.06
N ARG A 220 12.15 -21.47 5.31
CA ARG A 220 12.38 -20.47 4.23
C ARG A 220 13.79 -19.83 4.15
N TYR A 221 14.84 -20.54 4.56
CA TYR A 221 16.21 -20.01 4.46
C TYR A 221 16.79 -20.00 3.02
N LEU A 222 16.21 -20.76 2.08
CA LEU A 222 16.75 -20.97 0.72
C LEU A 222 16.38 -19.89 -0.33
N GLU A 223 15.63 -18.83 0.00
CA GLU A 223 15.22 -17.75 -0.95
C GLU A 223 15.84 -16.37 -0.65
N THR A 224 16.89 -16.31 0.17
CA THR A 224 17.43 -15.10 0.80
C THR A 224 18.07 -14.09 -0.18
N GLU A 225 18.55 -14.51 -1.37
CA GLU A 225 19.12 -13.57 -2.36
C GLU A 225 18.06 -12.88 -3.24
N ALA A 226 17.03 -13.61 -3.68
CA ALA A 226 15.98 -13.08 -4.56
C ALA A 226 15.09 -12.06 -3.81
N GLY A 227 14.79 -12.32 -2.54
CA GLY A 227 14.05 -11.38 -1.68
C GLY A 227 14.80 -10.07 -1.44
N SER A 228 16.12 -10.14 -1.27
CA SER A 228 16.99 -8.98 -1.02
C SER A 228 17.10 -8.04 -2.23
N ARG A 229 17.31 -8.59 -3.44
CA ARG A 229 17.37 -7.78 -4.68
C ARG A 229 16.05 -7.09 -4.99
N GLY A 230 14.92 -7.79 -4.82
CA GLY A 230 13.59 -7.22 -5.00
C GLY A 230 13.29 -6.08 -4.02
N ALA A 231 13.73 -6.22 -2.77
CA ALA A 231 13.56 -5.19 -1.74
C ALA A 231 14.28 -3.88 -2.11
N LEU A 232 15.55 -3.97 -2.55
CA LEU A 232 16.31 -2.79 -2.94
C LEU A 232 15.63 -2.02 -4.07
N ILE A 233 15.19 -2.72 -5.12
CA ILE A 233 14.49 -2.09 -6.25
C ILE A 233 13.25 -1.36 -5.75
N ARG A 234 12.37 -2.01 -4.98
CA ARG A 234 11.15 -1.39 -4.46
C ARG A 234 11.41 -0.15 -3.61
N LEU A 235 12.42 -0.21 -2.74
CA LEU A 235 12.77 0.92 -1.89
C LEU A 235 13.32 2.09 -2.69
N ILE A 236 14.15 1.84 -3.72
CA ILE A 236 14.66 2.89 -4.62
C ILE A 236 13.50 3.53 -5.40
N LEU A 237 12.59 2.73 -5.95
CA LEU A 237 11.42 3.23 -6.69
C LEU A 237 10.52 4.13 -5.82
N ASN A 238 10.58 4.01 -4.48
CA ASN A 238 9.91 4.91 -3.55
C ASN A 238 10.80 6.07 -3.05
N ALA A 239 12.09 5.84 -2.84
CA ALA A 239 13.04 6.84 -2.35
C ALA A 239 13.29 7.96 -3.37
N ILE A 240 13.29 7.65 -4.67
CA ILE A 240 13.44 8.66 -5.74
C ILE A 240 12.30 9.70 -5.70
N PRO A 241 11.01 9.32 -5.80
CA PRO A 241 9.93 10.29 -5.69
C PRO A 241 9.85 10.95 -4.30
N ALA A 242 10.31 10.28 -3.23
CA ALA A 242 10.42 10.89 -1.91
C ALA A 242 11.47 12.01 -1.85
N ALA A 243 12.66 11.79 -2.42
CA ALA A 243 13.70 12.82 -2.53
C ALA A 243 13.21 14.00 -3.38
N ALA A 244 12.57 13.71 -4.52
CA ALA A 244 11.98 14.73 -5.38
C ALA A 244 10.85 15.51 -4.67
N PHE A 245 10.04 14.84 -3.84
CA PHE A 245 9.04 15.48 -2.98
C PHE A 245 9.68 16.42 -1.96
N LEU A 246 10.79 16.05 -1.33
CA LEU A 246 11.49 16.94 -0.39
C LEU A 246 12.07 18.17 -1.09
N MET A 247 12.60 18.02 -2.30
CA MET A 247 13.18 19.13 -3.08
C MET A 247 12.11 20.08 -3.64
N LEU A 248 10.98 19.54 -4.11
CA LEU A 248 9.96 20.31 -4.86
C LEU A 248 8.67 20.57 -4.06
N GLY A 249 8.50 19.91 -2.92
CA GLY A 249 7.26 19.86 -2.15
C GLY A 249 6.87 21.18 -1.53
N ASN A 250 7.83 22.06 -1.20
CA ASN A 250 7.56 23.39 -0.63
C ASN A 250 6.68 24.27 -1.54
N ARG A 251 6.62 23.94 -2.84
CA ARG A 251 5.81 24.65 -3.83
C ARG A 251 4.50 23.93 -4.18
N MET A 252 4.03 23.02 -3.31
CA MET A 252 2.74 22.34 -3.41
C MET A 252 1.78 22.98 -2.43
N GLU A 253 0.50 23.11 -2.73
CA GLU A 253 -0.50 23.63 -1.79
C GLU A 253 -1.06 22.46 -0.97
N LEU A 254 -0.51 22.26 0.24
CA LEU A 254 -0.90 21.19 1.16
C LEU A 254 -1.14 21.80 2.55
N SER A 255 -2.12 21.28 3.28
CA SER A 255 -2.33 21.68 4.68
C SER A 255 -1.08 21.39 5.51
N VAL A 256 -0.84 22.20 6.54
CA VAL A 256 0.38 22.13 7.37
C VAL A 256 0.53 20.74 8.04
N PRO A 257 -0.52 20.17 8.69
CA PRO A 257 -0.44 18.83 9.26
C PRO A 257 -0.13 17.75 8.23
N PHE A 258 -0.78 17.81 7.06
CA PHE A 258 -0.58 16.83 6.00
C PHE A 258 0.83 16.89 5.42
N ARG A 259 1.32 18.09 5.08
CA ARG A 259 2.70 18.29 4.64
C ARG A 259 3.69 17.71 5.63
N LYS A 260 3.53 17.99 6.92
CA LYS A 260 4.47 17.55 7.96
C LYS A 260 4.59 16.03 8.01
N VAL A 261 3.47 15.31 7.98
CA VAL A 261 3.49 13.83 7.94
C VAL A 261 4.10 13.31 6.64
N MET A 262 3.72 13.87 5.48
CA MET A 262 4.28 13.47 4.19
C MET A 262 5.80 13.70 4.10
N THR A 263 6.32 14.79 4.70
CA THR A 263 7.75 15.06 4.79
C THR A 263 8.47 14.03 5.68
N ILE A 264 7.89 13.65 6.82
CA ILE A 264 8.46 12.59 7.68
C ILE A 264 8.48 11.26 6.93
N MET A 265 7.38 10.89 6.25
CA MET A 265 7.31 9.67 5.44
C MET A 265 8.32 9.68 4.28
N ALA A 266 8.56 10.83 3.65
CA ALA A 266 9.55 10.95 2.58
C ALA A 266 10.98 10.73 3.10
N TRP A 267 11.33 11.32 4.26
CA TRP A 267 12.60 11.03 4.91
C TRP A 267 12.72 9.56 5.31
N ALA A 268 11.66 8.96 5.84
CA ALA A 268 11.64 7.55 6.21
C ALA A 268 11.80 6.62 5.00
N ALA A 269 11.20 6.95 3.85
CA ALA A 269 11.39 6.21 2.60
C ALA A 269 12.86 6.21 2.13
N ILE A 270 13.51 7.37 2.18
CA ILE A 270 14.93 7.51 1.84
C ILE A 270 15.79 6.74 2.85
N ALA A 271 15.50 6.87 4.14
CA ALA A 271 16.21 6.16 5.19
C ALA A 271 16.12 4.63 5.00
N CYS A 272 14.95 4.09 4.66
CA CYS A 272 14.81 2.66 4.35
C CYS A 272 15.73 2.23 3.21
N ALA A 273 15.81 2.99 2.12
CA ALA A 273 16.69 2.65 1.00
C ALA A 273 18.18 2.66 1.38
N ILE A 274 18.61 3.63 2.22
CA ILE A 274 20.00 3.75 2.69
C ILE A 274 20.35 2.66 3.73
N VAL A 275 19.42 2.36 4.64
CA VAL A 275 19.63 1.41 5.74
C VAL A 275 19.53 -0.04 5.28
N LEU A 276 18.80 -0.34 4.20
CA LEU A 276 18.65 -1.70 3.68
C LEU A 276 19.98 -2.49 3.58
N PRO A 277 21.04 -2.00 2.89
CA PRO A 277 22.30 -2.74 2.78
C PRO A 277 23.06 -2.91 4.10
N LEU A 278 22.73 -2.11 5.12
CA LEU A 278 23.34 -2.15 6.45
C LEU A 278 22.54 -3.02 7.43
N SER A 279 21.30 -3.39 7.07
CA SER A 279 20.37 -4.08 7.96
C SER A 279 20.65 -5.58 8.00
N PRO A 280 20.64 -6.21 9.19
CA PRO A 280 20.72 -7.66 9.32
C PRO A 280 19.47 -8.39 8.77
N SER A 281 18.37 -7.69 8.49
CA SER A 281 17.18 -8.24 7.85
C SER A 281 16.63 -7.27 6.80
N THR A 282 16.70 -7.68 5.54
CA THR A 282 16.17 -6.92 4.39
C THR A 282 14.65 -6.95 4.33
N VAL A 283 14.03 -8.03 4.81
CA VAL A 283 12.57 -8.21 4.86
C VAL A 283 11.90 -7.13 5.68
N VAL A 284 12.48 -6.78 6.83
CA VAL A 284 11.86 -5.80 7.72
C VAL A 284 11.95 -4.39 7.16
N ILE A 285 13.10 -4.03 6.59
CA ILE A 285 13.26 -2.72 5.96
C ILE A 285 12.34 -2.61 4.72
N ASP A 286 12.19 -3.67 3.93
CA ASP A 286 11.23 -3.73 2.82
C ASP A 286 9.78 -3.54 3.31
N ARG A 287 9.40 -4.21 4.41
CA ARG A 287 8.06 -4.08 5.01
C ARG A 287 7.81 -2.66 5.53
N LEU A 288 8.79 -2.04 6.19
CA LEU A 288 8.65 -0.66 6.65
C LEU A 288 8.50 0.31 5.47
N GLY A 289 9.32 0.16 4.43
CA GLY A 289 9.28 1.02 3.25
C GLY A 289 7.95 1.01 2.52
N LYS A 290 7.20 -0.10 2.57
CA LYS A 290 5.84 -0.22 1.99
C LYS A 290 4.84 0.75 2.61
N TYR A 291 5.00 1.12 3.89
CA TYR A 291 4.13 2.13 4.52
C TYR A 291 4.37 3.55 4.03
N PHE A 292 5.50 3.80 3.35
CA PHE A 292 5.88 5.13 2.85
C PHE A 292 5.58 5.31 1.35
N LEU A 293 4.91 4.34 0.71
CA LEU A 293 4.38 4.44 -0.65
C LEU A 293 3.37 5.60 -0.87
N PRO A 294 2.64 6.12 0.13
CA PRO A 294 1.77 7.29 -0.10
C PRO A 294 2.52 8.51 -0.66
N VAL A 295 3.83 8.63 -0.42
CA VAL A 295 4.66 9.72 -0.92
C VAL A 295 4.70 9.75 -2.45
N GLN A 296 4.93 8.62 -3.11
CA GLN A 296 4.94 8.57 -4.57
C GLN A 296 3.54 8.77 -5.18
N ILE A 297 2.50 8.26 -4.51
CA ILE A 297 1.10 8.42 -4.95
C ILE A 297 0.72 9.91 -4.95
N LEU A 298 1.19 10.69 -3.98
CA LEU A 298 0.99 12.14 -3.92
C LEU A 298 1.91 12.88 -4.91
N PHE A 299 3.18 12.51 -4.96
CA PHE A 299 4.22 13.27 -5.68
C PHE A 299 3.94 13.35 -7.18
N PHE A 300 3.66 12.22 -7.85
CA PHE A 300 3.56 12.20 -9.31
C PHE A 300 2.42 13.05 -9.89
N PRO A 301 1.17 12.97 -9.39
CA PRO A 301 0.09 13.88 -9.81
C PRO A 301 0.45 15.35 -9.57
N MET A 302 1.04 15.67 -8.42
CA MET A 302 1.44 17.03 -8.07
C MET A 302 2.57 17.54 -8.98
N PHE A 303 3.51 16.68 -9.34
CA PHE A 303 4.61 17.01 -10.25
C PHE A 303 4.09 17.33 -11.66
N ILE A 304 3.19 16.50 -12.19
CA ILE A 304 2.55 16.74 -13.50
C ILE A 304 1.78 18.06 -13.50
N ALA A 305 1.11 18.40 -12.38
CA ALA A 305 0.34 19.64 -12.27
C ALA A 305 1.19 20.91 -12.37
N ARG A 306 2.52 20.83 -12.19
CA ARG A 306 3.41 21.99 -12.31
C ARG A 306 3.60 22.47 -13.75
N PHE A 307 3.37 21.59 -14.73
CA PHE A 307 3.60 21.89 -16.14
C PHE A 307 2.44 22.68 -16.74
N GLN A 308 2.76 23.88 -17.23
CA GLN A 308 1.84 24.74 -17.97
C GLN A 308 1.77 24.29 -19.43
N GLY A 309 0.59 24.40 -20.03
CA GLY A 309 0.33 23.91 -21.39
C GLY A 309 -0.02 22.43 -21.46
N PHE A 310 -0.73 22.07 -22.54
CA PHE A 310 -1.19 20.72 -22.81
C PHE A 310 -0.04 19.76 -23.11
N LEU A 311 0.83 20.12 -24.07
CA LEU A 311 1.87 19.23 -24.57
C LEU A 311 2.89 18.81 -23.49
N PRO A 312 3.49 19.72 -22.69
CA PRO A 312 4.45 19.30 -21.66
C PRO A 312 3.83 18.38 -20.62
N ARG A 313 2.59 18.67 -20.20
CA ARG A 313 1.87 17.86 -19.21
C ARG A 313 1.59 16.45 -19.72
N SER A 314 1.09 16.34 -20.95
CA SER A 314 0.81 15.05 -21.59
C SER A 314 2.09 14.25 -21.82
N LEU A 315 3.20 14.89 -22.16
CA LEU A 315 4.50 14.22 -22.30
C LEU A 315 5.00 13.66 -20.96
N VAL A 316 4.96 14.45 -19.88
CA VAL A 316 5.38 13.97 -18.55
C VAL A 316 4.48 12.83 -18.05
N ALA A 317 3.16 12.94 -18.24
CA ALA A 317 2.23 11.86 -17.93
C ALA A 317 2.51 10.59 -18.76
N GLY A 318 2.84 10.76 -20.06
CA GLY A 318 3.21 9.66 -20.95
C GLY A 318 4.47 8.95 -20.49
N VAL A 319 5.52 9.69 -20.14
CA VAL A 319 6.76 9.14 -19.58
C VAL A 319 6.48 8.38 -18.28
N LEU A 320 5.66 8.94 -17.38
CA LEU A 320 5.26 8.27 -16.15
C LEU A 320 4.53 6.95 -16.42
N VAL A 321 3.52 6.96 -17.30
CA VAL A 321 2.74 5.77 -17.67
C VAL A 321 3.63 4.71 -18.31
N LEU A 322 4.55 5.10 -19.19
CA LEU A 322 5.53 4.18 -19.78
C LEU A 322 6.43 3.56 -18.71
N TYR A 323 6.91 4.36 -17.75
CA TYR A 323 7.70 3.87 -16.62
C TYR A 323 6.91 2.88 -15.74
N LEU A 324 5.67 3.19 -15.39
CA LEU A 324 4.80 2.31 -14.57
C LEU A 324 4.49 1.01 -15.31
N GLY A 325 4.10 1.10 -16.59
CA GLY A 325 3.84 -0.06 -17.45
C GLY A 325 5.07 -0.94 -17.65
N ALA A 326 6.22 -0.33 -17.95
CA ALA A 326 7.48 -1.05 -18.12
C ALA A 326 7.90 -1.76 -16.82
N THR A 327 7.75 -1.10 -15.67
CA THR A 327 8.06 -1.70 -14.35
C THR A 327 7.17 -2.92 -14.09
N GLN A 328 5.87 -2.81 -14.36
CA GLN A 328 4.92 -3.89 -14.15
C GLN A 328 5.16 -5.07 -15.10
N VAL A 329 5.33 -4.80 -16.40
CA VAL A 329 5.62 -5.82 -17.42
C VAL A 329 6.95 -6.49 -17.11
N PHE A 330 7.99 -5.72 -16.80
CA PHE A 330 9.30 -6.25 -16.46
C PHE A 330 9.21 -7.21 -15.27
N TRP A 331 8.51 -6.82 -14.20
CA TRP A 331 8.35 -7.67 -13.02
C TRP A 331 7.53 -8.93 -13.34
N LEU A 332 6.39 -8.80 -14.02
CA LEU A 332 5.54 -9.95 -14.38
C LEU A 332 6.23 -10.96 -15.31
N SER A 333 7.15 -10.50 -16.16
CA SER A 333 7.86 -11.37 -17.13
C SER A 333 9.17 -11.96 -16.59
N ASN A 334 9.89 -11.23 -15.73
CA ASN A 334 11.25 -11.61 -15.33
C ASN A 334 11.37 -12.11 -13.89
N SER A 335 10.36 -11.89 -13.05
CA SER A 335 10.41 -12.38 -11.67
C SER A 335 9.99 -13.85 -11.61
N SER A 336 10.85 -14.70 -11.05
CA SER A 336 10.50 -16.09 -10.73
C SER A 336 9.28 -16.20 -9.81
N LEU A 337 9.10 -15.25 -8.89
CA LEU A 337 7.91 -15.18 -8.04
C LEU A 337 6.66 -14.90 -8.87
N ALA A 338 6.73 -13.97 -9.82
CA ALA A 338 5.59 -13.63 -10.65
C ALA A 338 5.18 -14.79 -11.57
N THR A 339 6.16 -15.48 -12.17
CA THR A 339 5.90 -16.63 -13.05
C THR A 339 5.33 -17.83 -12.30
N THR A 340 5.66 -18.00 -11.01
CA THR A 340 5.12 -19.09 -10.19
C THR A 340 3.76 -18.76 -9.57
N TYR A 341 3.58 -17.57 -9.02
CA TYR A 341 2.42 -17.27 -8.16
C TYR A 341 1.48 -16.18 -8.67
N TRP A 342 1.85 -15.41 -9.71
CA TRP A 342 0.97 -14.37 -10.28
C TRP A 342 0.46 -14.72 -11.67
N VAL A 343 1.20 -15.51 -12.44
CA VAL A 343 0.94 -15.77 -13.84
C VAL A 343 0.72 -17.28 -14.07
N PRO A 344 -0.44 -17.70 -14.62
CA PRO A 344 -1.58 -16.88 -15.03
C PRO A 344 -2.37 -16.33 -13.83
N TYR A 345 -3.03 -15.18 -14.03
CA TYR A 345 -4.04 -14.69 -13.09
C TYR A 345 -5.29 -15.56 -13.24
N ARG A 346 -5.89 -15.97 -12.11
CA ARG A 346 -7.15 -16.73 -12.06
C ARG A 346 -8.12 -16.04 -11.10
N SER A 347 -9.41 -16.12 -11.40
CA SER A 347 -10.50 -15.62 -10.56
C SER A 347 -11.42 -16.76 -10.16
N ILE A 348 -12.17 -16.62 -9.08
CA ILE A 348 -13.25 -17.55 -8.75
C ILE A 348 -14.45 -17.36 -9.68
N THR A 349 -14.60 -16.14 -10.23
CA THR A 349 -15.74 -15.73 -11.06
C THR A 349 -15.50 -15.85 -12.58
N LEU A 350 -14.27 -16.14 -13.01
CA LEU A 350 -13.81 -16.20 -14.40
C LEU A 350 -12.75 -17.30 -14.53
#